data_AF-A0A0F9JKK1-F1
#
_entry.id   AF-A0A0F9JKK1-F1
#
_cell.length_a   1.000
_cell.length_b   1.000
_cell.length_c   1.000
_cell.angle_alpha   90.00
_cell.angle_beta   90.00
_cell.angle_gamma   90.00
#
_symmetry.space_group_name_H-M   'P 1'
#
loop_
_entity.id
_entity.type
_entity.pdbx_description
1 polymer ?
#
loop_
_entity_poly.entity_id
_entity_poly.type
_entity_poly.pdbx_seq_one_letter_code
_entity_poly.pdbx_strand_id
1 'polypeptide(L)'
;TAIAYYVLEREVQVTRVGFVTNDAGTIGGSPDGLVGDDGGLEIKCPGASGHVQGLLGRYTQHIPQIQGLMWLTGRRWWDLLFYNPVMSSGIIRFERDEKYISGMAAALDDFVAKLAEKREEVQALLKPAAAPPNPAPKYDTVPDLRGYHG
;
A
#
# COMPACT_ATOMS: atom_id res chain seq x y z
N THR A 1 12.74 4.69 14.99
CA THR A 1 11.49 4.48 14.24
C THR A 1 11.26 2.97 14.06
N ALA A 2 10.05 2.51 13.75
CA ALA A 2 9.77 1.08 13.56
C ALA A 2 10.65 0.45 12.45
N ILE A 3 10.90 1.16 11.35
CA ILE A 3 11.82 0.71 10.29
C ILE A 3 13.25 0.58 10.81
N ALA A 4 13.75 1.54 11.58
CA ALA A 4 15.11 1.45 12.14
C ALA A 4 15.25 0.27 13.11
N TYR A 5 14.22 0.00 13.91
CA TYR A 5 14.16 -1.20 14.75
C TYR A 5 14.26 -2.47 13.90
N TYR A 6 13.44 -2.58 12.85
CA TYR A 6 13.42 -3.74 11.97
C TYR A 6 14.75 -3.97 11.23
N VAL A 7 15.34 -2.90 10.69
CA VAL A 7 16.65 -2.94 10.01
C VAL A 7 17.74 -3.49 10.93
N LEU A 8 17.75 -3.04 12.19
CA LEU A 8 18.69 -3.52 13.19
C LEU A 8 18.42 -4.97 13.58
N GLU A 9 17.17 -5.30 13.92
CA GLU A 9 16.76 -6.63 14.39
C GLU A 9 16.98 -7.73 13.35
N ARG A 10 16.81 -7.41 12.07
CA ARG A 10 16.90 -8.38 10.97
C ARG A 10 18.19 -8.28 10.17
N GLU A 11 19.04 -7.29 10.48
CA GLU A 11 20.28 -7.01 9.75
C GLU A 11 20.08 -6.90 8.23
N VAL A 12 18.99 -6.24 7.82
CA VAL A 12 18.59 -6.10 6.41
C VAL A 12 18.44 -4.64 6.01
N GLN A 13 18.52 -4.37 4.70
CA GLN A 13 18.16 -3.08 4.13
C GLN A 13 16.68 -3.02 3.78
N VAL A 14 16.07 -1.84 4.00
CA VAL A 14 14.67 -1.57 3.65
C VAL A 14 14.60 -0.38 2.70
N THR A 15 14.07 -0.62 1.50
CA THR A 15 13.79 0.41 0.50
C THR A 15 12.34 0.88 0.64
N ARG A 16 12.12 2.17 0.90
CA ARG A 16 10.77 2.75 0.92
C ARG A 16 10.27 2.95 -0.50
N VAL A 17 9.02 2.62 -0.73
CA VAL A 17 8.32 2.81 -2.00
C VAL A 17 7.00 3.54 -1.75
N GLY A 18 6.41 4.08 -2.82
CA GLY A 18 5.08 4.67 -2.79
C GLY A 18 3.97 3.64 -2.99
N PHE A 19 2.92 4.05 -3.67
CA PHE A 19 1.83 3.17 -4.08
C PHE A 19 2.29 2.29 -5.25
N VAL A 20 2.10 0.98 -5.14
CA VAL A 20 2.35 0.01 -6.21
C VAL A 20 1.02 -0.47 -6.77
N THR A 21 0.97 -0.69 -8.08
CA THR A 21 -0.24 -1.15 -8.78
C THR A 21 0.05 -2.37 -9.63
N ASN A 22 -1.02 -3.07 -10.03
CA ASN A 22 -0.97 -3.96 -11.18
C ASN A 22 -0.76 -3.15 -12.47
N ASP A 23 -0.46 -3.83 -13.58
CA ASP A 23 -0.19 -3.19 -14.87
C ASP A 23 -1.36 -2.33 -15.38
N ALA A 24 -2.60 -2.73 -15.05
CA ALA A 24 -3.80 -2.00 -15.42
C ALA A 24 -4.07 -0.75 -14.56
N GLY A 25 -3.34 -0.56 -13.44
CA GLY A 25 -3.56 0.53 -12.50
C GLY A 25 -4.89 0.47 -11.74
N THR A 26 -5.59 -0.67 -11.78
CA THR A 26 -6.92 -0.85 -11.19
C THR A 26 -6.87 -1.36 -9.75
N ILE A 27 -5.79 -2.02 -9.37
CA ILE A 27 -5.57 -2.59 -8.04
C ILE A 27 -4.19 -2.18 -7.56
N GLY A 28 -4.08 -1.78 -6.29
CA GLY A 28 -2.80 -1.37 -5.73
C GLY A 28 -2.77 -1.39 -4.21
N GLY A 29 -1.57 -1.16 -3.67
CA GLY A 29 -1.31 -1.09 -2.24
C GLY A 29 -0.03 -0.32 -1.95
N SER A 30 0.20 -0.01 -0.68
CA SER A 30 1.41 0.72 -0.23
C SER A 30 2.18 -0.14 0.76
N PRO A 31 3.28 -0.81 0.35
CA PRO A 31 4.23 -1.42 1.27
C PRO A 31 4.83 -0.38 2.23
N ASP A 32 5.03 -0.76 3.50
CA ASP A 32 5.85 0.06 4.40
C ASP A 32 7.34 0.01 4.02
N GLY A 33 7.76 -1.07 3.35
CA GLY A 33 9.06 -1.17 2.74
C GLY A 33 9.29 -2.48 1.97
N LEU A 34 10.25 -2.44 1.06
CA LEU A 34 10.79 -3.60 0.36
C LEU A 34 12.11 -4.01 1.02
N VAL A 35 12.29 -5.30 1.27
CA VAL A 35 13.41 -5.87 2.01
C VAL A 35 14.24 -6.74 1.07
N GLY A 36 15.47 -6.31 0.80
CA GLY A 36 16.33 -6.95 -0.21
C GLY A 36 15.62 -7.15 -1.55
N ASP A 37 15.92 -8.25 -2.23
CA ASP A 37 15.37 -8.53 -3.57
C ASP A 37 13.98 -9.19 -3.51
N ASP A 38 13.74 -10.05 -2.52
CA ASP A 38 12.60 -10.97 -2.52
C ASP A 38 11.55 -10.72 -1.43
N GLY A 39 11.74 -9.71 -0.59
CA GLY A 39 10.98 -9.54 0.64
C GLY A 39 10.21 -8.24 0.79
N GLY A 40 9.14 -8.23 1.56
CA GLY A 40 8.45 -7.00 1.94
C GLY A 40 8.25 -6.87 3.45
N LEU A 41 7.86 -5.67 3.86
CA LEU A 41 7.61 -5.30 5.25
C LEU A 41 6.26 -4.58 5.35
N GLU A 42 5.47 -5.01 6.32
CA GLU A 42 4.26 -4.35 6.80
C GLU A 42 4.40 -4.11 8.31
N ILE A 43 4.11 -2.90 8.77
CA ILE A 43 4.32 -2.45 10.14
C ILE A 43 2.97 -2.06 10.73
N LYS A 44 2.65 -2.63 11.89
CA LYS A 44 1.48 -2.26 12.68
C LYS A 44 1.95 -1.70 14.02
N CYS A 45 1.43 -0.52 14.37
CA CYS A 45 1.68 0.15 15.64
C CYS A 45 0.35 0.35 16.42
N PRO A 46 -0.39 -0.72 16.77
CA PRO A 46 -1.64 -0.59 17.50
C PRO A 46 -1.40 -0.18 18.97
N GLY A 47 -2.48 0.20 19.67
CA GLY A 47 -2.46 0.31 21.13
C GLY A 47 -2.16 -1.02 21.82
N ALA A 48 -1.81 -0.99 23.11
CA ALA A 48 -1.29 -2.14 23.87
C ALA A 48 -2.13 -3.43 23.73
N SER A 49 -3.47 -3.33 23.81
CA SER A 49 -4.35 -4.48 23.61
C SER A 49 -4.18 -5.10 22.21
N GLY A 50 -4.25 -4.29 21.15
CA GLY A 50 -4.06 -4.76 19.78
C GLY A 50 -2.65 -5.31 19.53
N HIS A 51 -1.63 -4.73 20.16
CA HIS A 51 -0.25 -5.21 20.08
C HIS A 51 -0.15 -6.63 20.64
N VAL A 52 -0.64 -6.85 21.86
CA VAL A 52 -0.67 -8.17 22.49
C VAL A 52 -1.48 -9.17 21.67
N GLN A 53 -2.65 -8.78 21.16
CA GLN A 53 -3.46 -9.67 20.30
C GLN A 53 -2.69 -10.07 19.03
N GLY A 54 -1.96 -9.13 18.42
CA GLY A 54 -1.08 -9.41 17.28
C GLY A 54 0.00 -10.44 17.63
N LEU A 55 0.71 -10.26 18.74
CA LEU A 55 1.73 -11.20 19.22
C LEU A 55 1.16 -12.59 19.56
N LEU A 56 -0.11 -12.65 19.97
CA LEU A 56 -0.84 -13.91 20.24
C LEU A 56 -1.40 -14.58 18.97
N GLY A 57 -1.05 -14.12 17.77
CA GLY A 57 -1.48 -14.76 16.54
C GLY A 57 -2.76 -14.20 15.91
N ARG A 58 -3.36 -13.14 16.48
CA ARG A 58 -4.65 -12.57 16.00
C ARG A 58 -4.42 -11.50 14.94
N TYR A 59 -3.79 -11.91 13.85
CA TYR A 59 -3.40 -11.05 12.73
C TYR A 59 -4.01 -11.47 11.39
N THR A 60 -4.98 -12.41 11.39
CA THR A 60 -5.54 -12.99 10.17
C THR A 60 -6.17 -11.96 9.24
N GLN A 61 -6.67 -10.84 9.79
CA GLN A 61 -7.19 -9.71 9.03
C GLN A 61 -6.14 -9.03 8.13
N HIS A 62 -4.85 -9.24 8.39
CA HIS A 62 -3.76 -8.65 7.60
C HIS A 62 -3.31 -9.56 6.44
N ILE A 63 -3.73 -10.83 6.41
CA ILE A 63 -3.33 -11.79 5.37
C ILE A 63 -3.73 -11.32 3.96
N PRO A 64 -4.95 -10.80 3.70
CA PRO A 64 -5.30 -10.32 2.36
C PRO A 64 -4.37 -9.19 1.90
N GLN A 65 -4.06 -8.23 2.78
CA GLN A 65 -3.14 -7.12 2.48
C GLN A 65 -1.74 -7.67 2.17
N ILE A 66 -1.21 -8.55 3.01
CA ILE A 66 0.13 -9.12 2.87
C ILE A 66 0.28 -9.92 1.58
N GLN A 67 -0.64 -10.83 1.30
CA GLN A 67 -0.64 -11.62 0.06
C GLN A 67 -0.86 -10.73 -1.17
N GLY A 68 -1.67 -9.67 -1.04
CA GLY A 68 -1.90 -8.70 -2.11
C GLY A 68 -0.64 -7.92 -2.47
N LEU A 69 0.11 -7.46 -1.46
CA LEU A 69 1.38 -6.77 -1.70
C LEU A 69 2.45 -7.71 -2.29
N MET A 70 2.50 -8.98 -1.86
CA MET A 70 3.35 -9.99 -2.52
C MET A 70 2.96 -10.20 -3.98
N TRP A 71 1.66 -10.28 -4.27
CA TRP A 71 1.16 -10.38 -5.64
C TRP A 71 1.61 -9.20 -6.51
N LEU A 72 1.35 -7.96 -6.06
CA LEU A 72 1.66 -6.74 -6.81
C LEU A 72 3.16 -6.53 -7.04
N THR A 73 4.00 -6.98 -6.11
CA THR A 73 5.46 -6.77 -6.18
C THR A 73 6.23 -7.97 -6.72
N GLY A 74 5.58 -9.12 -6.93
CA GLY A 74 6.23 -10.37 -7.32
C GLY A 74 7.15 -10.98 -6.25
N ARG A 75 7.07 -10.51 -5.00
CA ARG A 75 7.97 -10.91 -3.91
C ARG A 75 7.55 -12.23 -3.27
N ARG A 76 8.53 -12.92 -2.68
CA ARG A 76 8.39 -14.30 -2.17
C ARG A 76 7.94 -14.37 -0.72
N TRP A 77 8.24 -13.35 0.07
CA TRP A 77 7.89 -13.32 1.49
C TRP A 77 7.55 -11.91 1.96
N TRP A 78 6.88 -11.84 3.12
CA TRP A 78 6.56 -10.59 3.79
C TRP A 78 6.75 -10.72 5.30
N ASP A 79 7.21 -9.66 5.97
CA ASP A 79 7.25 -9.58 7.43
C ASP A 79 6.13 -8.68 7.89
N LEU A 80 5.36 -9.15 8.87
CA LEU A 80 4.45 -8.34 9.64
C LEU A 80 5.12 -8.01 10.97
N LEU A 81 5.49 -6.75 11.15
CA LEU A 81 6.05 -6.23 12.39
C LEU A 81 4.94 -5.60 13.23
N PHE A 82 4.73 -6.11 14.45
CA PHE A 82 4.04 -5.38 15.50
C PHE A 82 5.07 -4.60 16.31
N TYR A 83 5.06 -3.27 16.18
CA TYR A 83 6.01 -2.38 16.85
C TYR A 83 5.34 -1.56 17.95
N ASN A 84 5.99 -1.53 19.11
CA ASN A 84 5.63 -0.66 20.22
C ASN A 84 6.92 -0.15 20.90
N PRO A 85 7.02 1.15 21.24
CA PRO A 85 8.24 1.70 21.83
C PRO A 85 8.49 1.28 23.28
N VAL A 86 7.48 0.78 23.99
CA VAL A 86 7.55 0.43 25.43
C VAL A 86 7.25 -1.05 25.73
N MET A 87 6.91 -1.84 24.71
CA MET A 87 6.65 -3.27 24.82
C MET A 87 7.51 -4.03 23.81
N SER A 88 7.81 -5.30 24.09
CA SER A 88 8.52 -6.16 23.13
C SER A 88 7.79 -6.20 21.79
N SER A 89 8.53 -6.00 20.70
CA SER A 89 8.00 -6.10 19.34
C SER A 89 8.02 -7.55 18.86
N GLY A 90 7.20 -7.86 17.87
CA GLY A 90 7.15 -9.20 17.27
C GLY A 90 7.11 -9.13 15.75
N ILE A 91 7.84 -10.04 15.11
CA ILE A 91 7.93 -10.13 13.66
C ILE A 91 7.41 -11.50 13.23
N ILE A 92 6.43 -11.52 12.33
CA ILE A 92 5.86 -12.74 11.77
C ILE A 92 6.18 -12.79 10.28
N ARG A 93 6.84 -13.87 9.84
CA ARG A 93 7.11 -14.16 8.44
C ARG A 93 5.89 -14.82 7.79
N PHE A 94 5.47 -14.27 6.66
CA PHE A 94 4.54 -14.90 5.72
C PHE A 94 5.27 -15.27 4.44
N GLU A 95 5.04 -16.48 3.96
CA GLU A 95 5.45 -16.89 2.64
C GLU A 95 4.33 -16.61 1.63
N ARG A 96 4.71 -16.40 0.38
CA ARG A 96 3.79 -16.25 -0.74
C ARG A 96 2.94 -17.51 -0.89
N ASP A 97 1.62 -17.34 -0.88
CA ASP A 97 0.66 -18.41 -1.10
C ASP A 97 -0.04 -18.19 -2.44
N GLU A 98 0.43 -18.89 -3.49
CA GLU A 98 -0.12 -18.76 -4.84
C GLU A 98 -1.59 -19.18 -4.92
N LYS A 99 -2.03 -20.14 -4.10
CA LYS A 99 -3.42 -20.58 -4.09
C LYS A 99 -4.30 -19.48 -3.52
N TYR A 100 -3.88 -18.86 -2.42
CA TYR A 100 -4.58 -17.73 -1.83
C TYR A 100 -4.60 -16.54 -2.79
N ILE A 101 -3.45 -16.19 -3.37
CA ILE A 101 -3.30 -15.07 -4.30
C ILE A 101 -4.19 -15.26 -5.52
N SER A 102 -4.22 -16.46 -6.12
CA SER A 102 -5.08 -16.74 -7.27
C SER A 102 -6.56 -16.54 -6.96
N GLY A 103 -7.05 -17.03 -5.81
CA GLY A 103 -8.43 -16.84 -5.40
C GLY A 103 -8.79 -15.38 -5.12
N MET A 104 -7.89 -14.65 -4.46
CA MET A 104 -8.06 -13.23 -4.18
C MET A 104 -8.02 -12.38 -5.45
N ALA A 105 -7.08 -12.64 -6.38
CA ALA A 105 -6.96 -11.92 -7.64
C ALA A 105 -8.22 -12.06 -8.48
N ALA A 106 -8.75 -13.29 -8.62
CA ALA A 106 -10.02 -13.52 -9.33
C ALA A 106 -11.19 -12.76 -8.68
N ALA A 107 -11.28 -12.75 -7.35
CA ALA A 107 -12.33 -12.01 -6.64
C ALA A 107 -12.19 -10.48 -6.82
N LEU A 108 -10.96 -9.97 -6.90
CA LEU A 108 -10.70 -8.55 -7.16
C LEU A 108 -11.03 -8.17 -8.61
N ASP A 109 -10.74 -9.02 -9.59
CA ASP A 109 -11.11 -8.79 -10.99
C ASP A 109 -12.64 -8.70 -11.15
N ASP A 110 -13.38 -9.64 -10.55
CA ASP A 110 -14.84 -9.61 -10.50
C ASP A 110 -15.37 -8.34 -9.84
N PHE A 111 -14.73 -7.89 -8.77
CA PHE A 111 -15.11 -6.66 -8.08
C PHE A 111 -14.84 -5.42 -8.93
N VAL A 112 -13.68 -5.34 -9.59
CA VAL A 112 -13.32 -4.22 -10.47
C VAL A 112 -14.31 -4.10 -11.63
N ALA A 113 -14.71 -5.22 -12.24
CA ALA A 113 -15.73 -5.23 -13.30
C ALA A 113 -17.08 -4.68 -12.80
N LYS A 114 -17.57 -5.16 -11.64
CA LYS A 114 -18.81 -4.66 -11.02
C LYS A 114 -18.72 -3.19 -10.64
N LEU A 115 -17.57 -2.75 -10.13
CA LEU A 115 -17.34 -1.35 -9.76
C LEU A 115 -17.39 -0.45 -11.00
N ALA A 116 -16.85 -0.89 -12.13
CA ALA A 116 -16.92 -0.16 -13.39
C ALA A 116 -18.37 -0.04 -13.88
N GLU A 117 -19.13 -1.14 -13.92
CA GLU A 117 -20.56 -1.14 -14.28
C GLU A 117 -21.36 -0.15 -13.41
N LYS A 118 -21.22 -0.23 -12.08
CA LYS A 118 -21.95 0.66 -11.17
C LYS A 118 -21.51 2.11 -11.25
N ARG A 119 -20.24 2.37 -11.57
CA ARG A 119 -19.77 3.73 -11.85
C ARG A 119 -20.46 4.29 -13.09
N GLU A 120 -20.60 3.52 -14.15
CA GLU A 120 -21.29 3.95 -15.37
C GLU A 120 -22.78 4.24 -15.12
N GLU A 121 -23.46 3.36 -14.38
CA GLU A 121 -24.87 3.58 -13.97
C GLU A 121 -25.04 4.89 -13.21
N VAL A 122 -24.20 5.14 -12.19
CA VAL A 122 -24.25 6.37 -11.40
C VAL A 122 -23.93 7.60 -12.27
N GLN A 123 -22.91 7.53 -13.13
CA GLN A 123 -22.56 8.64 -14.02
C GLN A 123 -23.69 8.98 -15.01
N ALA A 124 -24.40 7.98 -15.52
CA ALA A 124 -25.55 8.18 -16.41
C ALA A 124 -26.73 8.85 -15.70
N LEU A 125 -26.91 8.62 -14.40
CA LEU A 125 -27.91 9.29 -13.57
C LEU A 125 -27.51 10.73 -13.20
N LEU A 126 -26.22 10.96 -12.98
CA LEU A 126 -25.66 12.26 -12.57
C LEU A 126 -25.45 13.26 -13.72
N LYS A 127 -26.06 13.06 -14.90
CA LYS A 127 -25.92 13.97 -16.07
C LYS A 127 -25.81 15.44 -15.62
N PRO A 128 -24.72 16.15 -15.96
CA PRO A 128 -24.51 17.48 -15.43
C PRO A 128 -25.56 18.45 -16.01
N ALA A 129 -26.10 19.34 -15.17
CA ALA A 129 -26.41 20.67 -15.66
C ALA A 129 -25.10 21.24 -16.23
N ALA A 130 -25.14 21.77 -17.46
CA ALA A 130 -23.95 22.23 -18.19
C ALA A 130 -22.94 22.93 -17.26
N ALA A 131 -21.71 22.43 -17.20
CA ALA A 131 -20.68 23.05 -16.39
C ALA A 131 -20.47 24.50 -16.88
N PRO A 132 -20.45 25.50 -15.99
CA PRO A 132 -20.06 26.84 -16.39
C PRO A 132 -18.63 26.80 -16.95
N PRO A 133 -18.31 27.64 -17.95
CA PRO A 133 -16.99 27.63 -18.57
C PRO A 133 -15.89 27.78 -17.52
N ASN A 134 -14.86 26.95 -17.62
CA ASN A 134 -13.74 26.96 -16.70
C ASN A 134 -13.05 28.33 -16.79
N PRO A 135 -12.88 29.08 -15.68
CA PRO A 135 -12.12 30.31 -15.73
C PRO A 135 -10.68 30.00 -16.17
N ALA A 136 -10.14 30.85 -17.06
CA ALA A 136 -8.77 30.71 -17.55
C ALA A 136 -7.78 30.56 -16.37
N PRO A 137 -6.80 29.65 -16.47
CA PRO A 137 -5.87 29.42 -15.38
C PRO A 137 -5.10 30.70 -15.07
N LYS A 138 -5.21 31.18 -13.83
CA LYS A 138 -4.34 32.21 -13.28
C LYS A 138 -3.04 31.55 -12.85
N TYR A 139 -2.15 31.26 -13.79
CA TYR A 139 -0.76 31.08 -13.45
C TYR A 139 -0.13 32.47 -13.38
N ASP A 140 0.24 32.89 -12.17
CA ASP A 140 1.18 33.98 -12.01
C ASP A 140 2.48 33.57 -12.73
N THR A 141 2.90 34.41 -13.67
CA THR A 141 4.15 34.24 -14.40
C THR A 141 5.30 34.07 -13.40
N VAL A 142 5.95 32.91 -13.40
CA VAL A 142 7.19 32.68 -12.66
C VAL A 142 8.23 33.69 -13.16
N PRO A 143 8.88 34.49 -12.30
CA PRO A 143 9.91 35.42 -12.75
C PRO A 143 11.10 34.65 -13.35
N ASP A 144 11.54 35.09 -14.53
CA ASP A 144 12.69 34.56 -15.27
C ASP A 144 13.96 34.54 -14.40
N LEU A 145 14.46 33.34 -14.05
CA LEU A 145 15.70 33.15 -13.28
C LEU A 145 16.96 33.25 -14.17
N ARG A 146 17.03 34.26 -15.05
CA ARG A 146 18.26 34.64 -15.74
C ARG A 146 18.93 35.77 -14.97
N GLY A 147 19.77 35.41 -13.98
CA GLY A 147 20.49 36.44 -13.24
C GLY A 147 21.50 36.02 -12.18
N TYR A 148 21.76 34.74 -11.94
CA TYR A 148 22.83 34.35 -11.00
C TYR A 148 24.12 34.01 -11.76
N HIS A 149 24.94 35.04 -11.95
CA HIS A 149 26.40 34.92 -12.03
C HIS A 149 26.98 35.98 -11.10
N GLY A 150 27.73 35.54 -10.09
CA GLY A 150 28.40 36.36 -9.08
C GLY A 150 29.00 35.45 -8.02
#